data_AF-A0A816FQU1-F1
#
_entry.id   AF-A0A816FQU1-F1
#
_cell.length_a   1.000
_cell.length_b   1.000
_cell.length_c   1.000
_cell.angle_alpha   90.00
_cell.angle_beta   90.00
_cell.angle_gamma   90.00
#
_symmetry.space_group_name_H-M   'P 1'
#
loop_
_entity.id
_entity.type
_entity.pdbx_description
1 polymer ?
#
loop_
_entity_poly.entity_id
_entity_poly.type
_entity_poly.pdbx_seq_one_letter_code
_entity_poly.pdbx_strand_id
1 'polypeptide(L)'
;MFINLSSNGAIVIAKEQSEGQGRGSNQWTSPLGCALFTIYFDIHLQSLLGQRLSLLQLLASVAVLQAIERKPEYKSLNIQIKWPNDIFIGNDFAKLGGILATSSICGNYASITLGLGVNISNSEPSVCLNDAIDQQKPTLTLDHFTIEEFIGRTVGYLQQWVSQLSQSNILQATIAIHNFYQFYESHWMHQNKDVFVDKWQEKVTIVGIDPYGFLRVRKSSNGEIV
;
A
#
# COMPACT_ATOMS: atom_id res chain seq x y z
N MET A 1 16.21 9.29 -12.62
CA MET A 1 15.43 10.35 -13.28
C MET A 1 14.54 10.98 -12.22
N PHE A 2 14.69 12.27 -11.91
CA PHE A 2 13.78 12.96 -10.98
C PHE A 2 12.58 13.47 -11.79
N ILE A 3 11.39 12.94 -11.51
CA ILE A 3 10.16 13.48 -12.08
C ILE A 3 9.69 14.58 -11.11
N ASN A 4 9.87 15.84 -11.51
CA ASN A 4 9.44 16.99 -10.72
C ASN A 4 7.94 17.24 -10.98
N LEU A 5 7.12 16.87 -10.01
CA LEU A 5 5.68 17.16 -9.99
C LEU A 5 5.48 18.46 -9.19
N SER A 6 5.55 19.61 -9.86
CA SER A 6 5.12 20.96 -9.40
C SER A 6 5.35 21.33 -7.91
N SER A 7 6.32 22.21 -7.66
CA SER A 7 6.66 23.01 -6.45
C SER A 7 6.65 22.39 -5.04
N ASN A 8 5.84 21.37 -4.70
CA ASN A 8 5.76 20.80 -3.34
C ASN A 8 5.78 19.25 -3.30
N GLY A 9 6.23 18.58 -4.37
CA GLY A 9 6.33 17.12 -4.39
C GLY A 9 7.59 16.61 -5.11
N ALA A 10 8.10 15.47 -4.67
CA ALA A 10 9.25 14.82 -5.29
C ALA A 10 9.09 13.30 -5.30
N ILE A 11 9.64 12.65 -6.33
CA ILE A 11 9.76 11.19 -6.37
C ILE A 11 11.23 10.85 -6.55
N VAL A 12 11.74 10.00 -5.65
CA VAL A 12 13.08 9.44 -5.73
C VAL A 12 12.95 7.97 -6.06
N ILE A 13 13.61 7.53 -7.14
CA ILE A 13 13.62 6.14 -7.59
C ILE A 13 15.04 5.62 -7.47
N ALA A 14 15.20 4.47 -6.86
CA ALA A 14 16.48 3.80 -6.73
C ALA A 14 16.46 2.49 -7.53
N LYS A 15 17.61 2.13 -8.12
CA LYS A 15 17.79 0.81 -8.75
C LYS A 15 18.06 -0.27 -7.70
N GLU A 16 18.71 0.12 -6.60
CA GLU A 16 19.09 -0.73 -5.47
C GLU A 16 19.25 0.17 -4.22
N GLN A 17 19.01 -0.36 -3.03
CA GLN A 17 19.25 0.30 -1.75
C GLN A 17 20.23 -0.52 -0.90
N SER A 18 21.36 0.06 -0.51
CA SER A 18 22.33 -0.62 0.35
C SER A 18 21.83 -0.80 1.80
N GLU A 19 20.93 0.08 2.24
CA GLU A 19 20.40 0.12 3.60
C GLU A 19 18.87 0.28 3.58
N GLY A 20 18.19 -0.55 2.78
CA GLY A 20 16.72 -0.55 2.72
C GLY A 20 16.11 -0.79 4.10
N GLN A 21 15.17 0.07 4.49
CA GLN A 21 14.51 0.01 5.81
C GLN A 21 13.06 -0.46 5.69
N GLY A 22 12.69 -1.41 6.54
CA GLY A 22 11.31 -1.77 6.83
C GLY A 22 10.80 -1.07 8.09
N ARG A 23 9.66 -1.55 8.62
CA ARG A 23 9.12 -1.05 9.90
C ARG A 23 9.93 -1.58 11.09
N GLY A 24 10.09 -0.74 12.11
CA GLY A 24 10.85 -1.10 13.31
C GLY A 24 12.32 -1.30 12.99
N SER A 25 12.88 -2.44 13.39
CA SER A 25 14.27 -2.83 13.08
C SER A 25 14.41 -3.71 11.84
N ASN A 26 13.33 -3.93 11.08
CA ASN A 26 13.37 -4.79 9.91
C ASN A 26 14.12 -4.10 8.76
N GLN A 27 14.90 -4.88 8.01
CA GLN A 27 15.53 -4.42 6.77
C GLN A 27 14.69 -4.84 5.56
N TRP A 28 14.75 -4.03 4.50
CA TRP A 28 14.18 -4.34 3.20
C TRP A 28 15.31 -4.75 2.26
N THR A 29 15.37 -6.03 1.90
CA THR A 29 16.31 -6.53 0.88
C THR A 29 15.86 -6.08 -0.49
N SER A 30 16.75 -5.45 -1.26
CA SER A 30 16.41 -4.79 -2.52
C SER A 30 17.28 -5.25 -3.69
N PRO A 31 17.17 -6.52 -4.13
CA PRO A 31 17.88 -7.00 -5.31
C PRO A 31 17.47 -6.22 -6.57
N LEU A 32 18.32 -6.29 -7.60
CA LEU A 32 17.98 -5.76 -8.93
C LEU A 32 16.69 -6.41 -9.43
N GLY A 33 15.73 -5.58 -9.88
CA GLY A 33 14.39 -6.04 -10.29
C GLY A 33 13.27 -5.58 -9.35
N CYS A 34 13.58 -5.06 -8.16
CA CYS A 34 12.61 -4.41 -7.30
C CYS A 34 12.23 -3.01 -7.83
N ALA A 35 10.95 -2.65 -7.73
CA ALA A 35 10.52 -1.26 -7.78
C ALA A 35 10.74 -0.61 -6.41
N LEU A 36 11.72 0.30 -6.33
CA LEU A 36 12.10 1.00 -5.11
C LEU A 36 11.94 2.50 -5.32
N PHE A 37 10.97 3.10 -4.63
CA PHE A 37 10.70 4.51 -4.80
C PHE A 37 10.13 5.15 -3.54
N THR A 38 10.43 6.42 -3.37
CA THR A 38 9.93 7.25 -2.28
C THR A 38 9.22 8.46 -2.86
N ILE A 39 8.01 8.72 -2.39
CA ILE A 39 7.20 9.87 -2.78
C ILE A 39 7.16 10.83 -1.59
N TYR A 40 7.51 12.08 -1.85
CA TYR A 40 7.42 13.18 -0.91
C TYR A 40 6.35 14.17 -1.38
N PHE A 41 5.46 14.59 -0.49
CA PHE A 41 4.47 15.64 -0.77
C PHE A 41 3.84 16.18 0.51
N ASP A 42 3.28 17.39 0.44
CA ASP A 42 2.56 18.01 1.55
C ASP A 42 1.03 17.83 1.43
N ILE A 43 0.37 17.66 2.58
CA ILE A 43 -1.10 17.61 2.69
C ILE A 43 -1.56 18.66 3.69
N HIS A 44 -2.57 19.44 3.33
CA HIS A 44 -3.17 20.40 4.25
C HIS A 44 -3.98 19.68 5.35
N LEU A 45 -3.74 20.01 6.62
CA LEU A 45 -4.35 19.31 7.77
C LEU A 45 -5.86 19.47 7.87
N GLN A 46 -6.46 20.48 7.22
CA GLN A 46 -7.91 20.62 7.17
C GLN A 46 -8.59 19.73 6.13
N SER A 47 -7.83 19.08 5.23
CA SER A 47 -8.42 18.13 4.28
C SER A 47 -8.82 16.82 4.99
N LEU A 48 -9.72 16.04 4.37
CA LEU A 48 -10.12 14.75 4.95
C LEU A 48 -8.91 13.83 5.13
N LEU A 49 -8.01 13.79 4.14
CA LEU A 49 -6.79 13.01 4.22
C LEU A 49 -5.80 13.58 5.27
N GLY A 50 -5.71 14.90 5.40
CA GLY A 50 -4.87 15.57 6.41
C GLY A 50 -5.28 15.24 7.85
N GLN A 51 -6.57 14.99 8.09
CA GLN A 51 -7.09 14.53 9.38
C GLN A 51 -6.95 13.01 9.60
N ARG A 52 -6.50 12.27 8.58
CA ARG A 52 -6.48 10.80 8.54
C ARG A 52 -5.20 10.26 7.90
N LEU A 53 -4.05 10.80 8.31
CA LEU A 53 -2.75 10.46 7.70
C LEU A 53 -2.42 8.96 7.73
N SER A 54 -2.95 8.21 8.70
CA SER A 54 -2.84 6.74 8.78
C SER A 54 -3.41 6.01 7.55
N LEU A 55 -4.30 6.66 6.77
CA LEU A 55 -4.81 6.11 5.52
C LEU A 55 -3.78 6.08 4.39
N LEU A 56 -2.70 6.86 4.46
CA LEU A 56 -1.75 7.00 3.36
C LEU A 56 -1.10 5.67 2.95
N GLN A 57 -0.72 4.86 3.92
CA GLN A 57 -0.18 3.50 3.69
C GLN A 57 -1.23 2.54 3.09
N LEU A 58 -2.51 2.68 3.45
CA LEU A 58 -3.58 1.86 2.90
C LEU A 58 -3.91 2.32 1.46
N LEU A 59 -3.94 3.64 1.20
CA LEU A 59 -4.11 4.23 -0.13
C LEU A 59 -2.99 3.81 -1.08
N ALA A 60 -1.75 3.81 -0.60
CA ALA A 60 -0.60 3.31 -1.33
C ALA A 60 -0.74 1.83 -1.70
N SER A 61 -1.22 1.00 -0.77
CA SER A 61 -1.51 -0.42 -1.03
C SER A 61 -2.58 -0.56 -2.13
N VAL A 62 -3.68 0.19 -2.03
CA VAL A 62 -4.73 0.21 -3.06
C VAL A 62 -4.18 0.66 -4.42
N ALA A 63 -3.34 1.68 -4.45
CA ALA A 63 -2.74 2.17 -5.69
C ALA A 63 -1.81 1.13 -6.34
N VAL A 64 -1.06 0.35 -5.55
CA VAL A 64 -0.27 -0.78 -6.05
C VAL A 64 -1.18 -1.85 -6.64
N LEU A 65 -2.22 -2.28 -5.92
CA LEU A 65 -3.15 -3.29 -6.42
C LEU A 65 -3.82 -2.83 -7.72
N GLN A 66 -4.28 -1.57 -7.79
CA GLN A 66 -4.86 -1.01 -9.00
C GLN A 66 -3.87 -0.91 -10.16
N ALA A 67 -2.59 -0.60 -9.88
CA ALA A 67 -1.55 -0.60 -10.91
C ALA A 67 -1.41 -1.98 -11.56
N ILE A 68 -1.43 -3.04 -10.74
CA ILE A 68 -1.28 -4.42 -11.18
C ILE A 68 -2.55 -4.94 -11.85
N GLU A 69 -3.69 -4.92 -11.17
CA GLU A 69 -4.93 -5.55 -11.64
C GLU A 69 -5.55 -4.89 -12.88
N ARG A 70 -5.25 -3.62 -13.12
CA ARG A 70 -5.68 -2.92 -14.33
C ARG A 70 -4.76 -3.17 -15.53
N LYS A 71 -3.70 -3.96 -15.39
CA LYS A 71 -3.04 -4.61 -16.53
C LYS A 71 -3.75 -5.96 -16.76
N PRO A 72 -4.47 -6.15 -17.89
CA PRO A 72 -5.38 -7.30 -18.09
C PRO A 72 -4.74 -8.66 -17.83
N GLU A 73 -3.47 -8.81 -18.17
CA GLU A 73 -2.69 -10.02 -17.99
C GLU A 73 -2.57 -10.39 -16.51
N TYR A 74 -2.54 -9.41 -15.60
CA TYR A 74 -2.28 -9.59 -14.17
C TYR A 74 -3.56 -9.64 -13.32
N LYS A 75 -4.72 -9.33 -13.91
CA LYS A 75 -6.02 -9.29 -13.21
C LYS A 75 -6.38 -10.58 -12.47
N SER A 76 -5.88 -11.73 -12.93
CA SER A 76 -6.14 -13.04 -12.33
C SER A 76 -5.21 -13.40 -11.17
N LEU A 77 -4.21 -12.59 -10.87
CA LEU A 77 -3.32 -12.85 -9.74
C LEU A 77 -4.04 -12.59 -8.42
N ASN A 78 -3.90 -13.52 -7.49
CA ASN A 78 -4.36 -13.32 -6.13
C ASN A 78 -3.37 -12.40 -5.40
N ILE A 79 -3.67 -11.12 -5.32
CA ILE A 79 -2.89 -10.11 -4.60
C ILE A 79 -3.70 -9.59 -3.44
N GLN A 80 -3.13 -9.62 -2.25
CA GLN A 80 -3.83 -9.28 -1.02
C GLN A 80 -3.05 -8.28 -0.17
N ILE A 81 -3.80 -7.52 0.62
CA ILE A 81 -3.24 -6.53 1.56
C ILE A 81 -3.24 -7.14 2.96
N LYS A 82 -2.05 -7.26 3.55
CA LYS A 82 -1.91 -7.49 4.98
C LYS A 82 -1.79 -6.14 5.67
N TRP A 83 -2.86 -5.77 6.37
CA TRP A 83 -2.86 -4.56 7.20
C TRP A 83 -1.65 -4.57 8.15
N PRO A 84 -0.96 -3.43 8.31
CA PRO A 84 -1.31 -2.13 7.70
C PRO A 84 -0.62 -1.80 6.37
N ASN A 85 0.41 -2.55 5.96
CA ASN A 85 1.40 -1.99 5.05
C ASN A 85 2.10 -2.99 4.11
N ASP A 86 1.68 -4.25 4.10
CA ASP A 86 2.35 -5.29 3.32
C ASP A 86 1.43 -5.82 2.21
N ILE A 87 2.03 -6.11 1.06
CA ILE A 87 1.36 -6.67 -0.12
C ILE A 87 1.83 -8.11 -0.29
N PHE A 88 0.88 -9.01 -0.50
CA PHE A 88 1.09 -10.45 -0.60
C PHE A 88 0.55 -10.97 -1.92
N ILE A 89 1.15 -12.04 -2.43
CA ILE A 89 0.76 -12.68 -3.69
C ILE A 89 0.63 -14.20 -3.53
N GLY A 90 -0.26 -14.79 -4.33
CA GLY A 90 -0.45 -16.22 -4.43
C GLY A 90 -1.23 -16.82 -3.27
N ASN A 91 -1.41 -18.14 -3.32
CA ASN A 91 -2.20 -18.87 -2.32
C ASN A 91 -1.43 -19.13 -1.02
N ASP A 92 -0.10 -19.16 -1.09
CA ASP A 92 0.77 -19.33 0.08
C ASP A 92 1.04 -18.00 0.80
N PHE A 93 0.47 -16.89 0.31
CA PHE A 93 0.68 -15.55 0.83
C PHE A 93 2.17 -15.25 1.01
N ALA A 94 2.90 -15.26 -0.10
CA ALA A 94 4.28 -14.81 -0.13
C ALA A 94 4.34 -13.28 -0.22
N LYS A 95 5.27 -12.65 0.50
CA LYS A 95 5.36 -11.19 0.55
C LYS A 95 5.89 -10.65 -0.78
N LEU A 96 5.09 -9.83 -1.46
CA LEU A 96 5.43 -9.18 -2.71
C LEU A 96 6.02 -7.78 -2.49
N GLY A 97 5.52 -7.05 -1.49
CA GLY A 97 5.88 -5.66 -1.30
C GLY A 97 5.63 -5.14 0.11
N GLY A 98 6.20 -3.98 0.40
CA GLY A 98 6.04 -3.26 1.64
C GLY A 98 5.95 -1.75 1.40
N ILE A 99 5.14 -1.10 2.21
CA ILE A 99 4.96 0.34 2.23
C ILE A 99 5.39 0.88 3.59
N LEU A 100 6.04 2.03 3.59
CA LEU A 100 6.41 2.77 4.80
C LEU A 100 5.98 4.22 4.64
N ALA A 101 5.04 4.67 5.47
CA ALA A 101 4.61 6.05 5.53
C ALA A 101 5.19 6.71 6.78
N THR A 102 5.83 7.87 6.61
CA THR A 102 6.24 8.76 7.70
C THR A 102 5.71 10.16 7.41
N SER A 103 5.49 10.92 8.47
CA SER A 103 4.94 12.27 8.36
C SER A 103 5.51 13.19 9.42
N SER A 104 5.77 14.45 9.06
CA SER A 104 6.07 15.53 10.00
C SER A 104 5.06 16.67 9.83
N ILE A 105 4.58 17.22 10.94
CA ILE A 105 3.62 18.33 10.91
C ILE A 105 4.37 19.65 11.05
N CYS A 106 4.11 20.59 10.14
CA CYS A 106 4.62 21.95 10.18
C CYS A 106 3.52 22.95 9.84
N GLY A 107 3.11 23.75 10.81
CA GLY A 107 1.99 24.68 10.66
C GLY A 107 0.69 23.97 10.28
N ASN A 108 0.11 24.34 9.15
CA ASN A 108 -1.15 23.77 8.66
C ASN A 108 -0.96 22.58 7.70
N TYR A 109 0.26 22.07 7.55
CA TYR A 109 0.58 21.00 6.61
C TYR A 109 1.24 19.82 7.32
N ALA A 110 0.99 18.63 6.78
CA ALA A 110 1.77 17.43 7.04
C ALA A 110 2.63 17.12 5.83
N SER A 111 3.95 17.10 6.01
CA SER A 111 4.91 16.64 5.00
C SER A 111 5.02 15.13 5.09
N ILE A 112 4.69 14.46 3.99
CA ILE A 112 4.60 13.00 3.90
C ILE A 112 5.82 12.48 3.16
N THR A 113 6.41 11.42 3.69
CA THR A 113 7.38 10.58 2.98
C THR A 113 6.85 9.17 2.94
N LEU A 114 6.55 8.68 1.74
CA LEU A 114 5.95 7.38 1.47
C LEU A 114 6.94 6.54 0.65
N GLY A 115 7.61 5.60 1.31
CA GLY A 115 8.50 4.62 0.70
C GLY A 115 7.72 3.38 0.26
N LEU A 116 7.98 2.90 -0.95
CA LEU A 116 7.44 1.67 -1.50
C LEU A 116 8.58 0.80 -2.04
N GLY A 117 8.56 -0.47 -1.63
CA GLY A 117 9.40 -1.52 -2.18
C GLY A 117 8.52 -2.67 -2.65
N VAL A 118 8.58 -3.02 -3.93
CA VAL A 118 7.76 -4.11 -4.50
C VAL A 118 8.63 -4.96 -5.43
N ASN A 119 8.54 -6.28 -5.30
CA ASN A 119 9.27 -7.22 -6.13
C ASN A 119 8.60 -7.35 -7.50
N ILE A 120 9.24 -6.84 -8.56
CA ILE A 120 8.66 -6.84 -9.91
C ILE A 120 9.29 -7.91 -10.80
N SER A 121 10.63 -7.92 -10.87
CA SER A 121 11.40 -8.79 -11.76
C SER A 121 12.65 -9.36 -11.09
N ASN A 122 12.58 -9.65 -9.79
CA ASN A 122 13.66 -10.23 -9.00
C ASN A 122 13.28 -11.61 -8.47
N SER A 123 13.69 -12.68 -9.15
CA SER A 123 13.33 -14.06 -8.78
C SER A 123 13.92 -14.55 -7.45
N GLU A 124 14.92 -13.85 -6.93
CA GLU A 124 15.59 -14.17 -5.66
C GLU A 124 15.76 -12.88 -4.83
N PRO A 125 15.81 -12.97 -3.48
CA PRO A 125 15.65 -14.16 -2.64
C PRO A 125 14.17 -14.50 -2.34
N SER A 126 13.23 -13.90 -3.07
CA SER A 126 11.79 -14.06 -2.81
C SER A 126 10.99 -13.99 -4.11
N VAL A 127 9.67 -14.15 -4.00
CA VAL A 127 8.75 -14.08 -5.15
C VAL A 127 8.74 -12.67 -5.77
N CYS A 128 8.51 -12.60 -7.08
CA CYS A 128 8.25 -11.36 -7.78
C CYS A 128 7.02 -11.46 -8.69
N LEU A 129 6.54 -10.29 -9.12
CA LEU A 129 5.28 -10.16 -9.87
C LEU A 129 5.32 -10.86 -11.24
N ASN A 130 6.41 -10.69 -12.00
CA ASN A 130 6.53 -11.27 -13.34
C ASN A 130 6.65 -12.81 -13.29
N ASP A 131 7.42 -13.34 -12.33
CA ASP A 131 7.51 -14.79 -12.14
C ASP A 131 6.16 -15.40 -11.74
N ALA A 132 5.39 -14.70 -10.90
CA ALA A 132 4.08 -15.17 -10.47
C ALA A 132 3.09 -15.27 -11.65
N ILE A 133 3.13 -14.31 -12.60
CA ILE A 133 2.26 -14.39 -13.77
C ILE A 133 2.71 -15.47 -14.77
N ASP A 134 4.01 -15.66 -14.93
CA ASP A 134 4.55 -16.72 -15.79
C ASP A 134 4.20 -18.10 -15.23
N GLN A 135 4.28 -18.29 -13.91
CA GLN A 135 3.84 -19.51 -13.25
C GLN A 135 2.32 -19.75 -13.41
N GLN A 136 1.51 -18.69 -13.36
CA GLN A 136 0.06 -18.81 -13.56
C GLN A 136 -0.31 -19.10 -15.03
N LYS A 137 0.48 -18.60 -15.99
CA LYS A 137 0.21 -18.65 -17.43
C LYS A 137 1.43 -19.13 -18.25
N PRO A 138 1.96 -20.33 -17.98
CA PRO A 138 3.25 -20.79 -18.51
C PRO A 138 3.29 -20.99 -20.03
N THR A 139 2.14 -21.01 -20.70
CA THR A 139 2.02 -21.22 -22.14
C THR A 139 1.87 -19.92 -22.95
N LEU A 140 1.77 -18.77 -22.27
CA LEU A 140 1.57 -17.47 -22.93
C LEU A 140 2.86 -16.65 -22.90
N THR A 141 3.16 -15.98 -23.99
CA THR A 141 4.12 -14.87 -23.98
C THR A 141 3.37 -13.62 -23.52
N LEU A 142 3.75 -13.10 -22.36
CA LEU A 142 3.09 -11.96 -21.73
C LEU A 142 3.92 -10.69 -21.89
N ASP A 143 3.24 -9.56 -22.00
CA ASP A 143 3.88 -8.25 -21.83
C ASP A 143 4.13 -8.03 -20.34
N HIS A 144 5.38 -8.22 -19.93
CA HIS A 144 5.79 -8.13 -18.53
C HIS A 144 5.73 -6.69 -18.01
N PHE A 145 5.51 -6.53 -16.71
CA PHE A 145 5.71 -5.21 -16.11
C PHE A 145 7.18 -4.83 -16.20
N THR A 146 7.44 -3.64 -16.73
CA THR A 146 8.69 -2.93 -16.46
C THR A 146 8.59 -2.23 -15.10
N ILE A 147 9.72 -2.00 -14.45
CA ILE A 147 9.78 -1.28 -13.18
C ILE A 147 9.19 0.13 -13.35
N GLU A 148 9.50 0.79 -14.46
CA GLU A 148 9.04 2.13 -14.80
C GLU A 148 7.53 2.17 -15.04
N GLU A 149 6.96 1.20 -15.77
CA GLU A 149 5.51 1.10 -15.96
C GLU A 149 4.81 0.93 -14.63
N PHE A 150 5.31 0.02 -13.79
CA PHE A 150 4.74 -0.23 -12.46
C PHE A 150 4.75 1.04 -11.60
N ILE A 151 5.90 1.69 -11.45
CA ILE A 151 6.04 2.92 -10.66
C ILE A 151 5.10 4.01 -11.21
N GLY A 152 5.10 4.23 -12.54
CA GLY A 152 4.27 5.25 -13.18
C GLY A 152 2.78 5.04 -12.92
N ARG A 153 2.29 3.79 -13.04
CA ARG A 153 0.89 3.45 -12.75
C ARG A 153 0.57 3.61 -11.27
N THR A 154 1.42 3.13 -10.36
CA THR A 154 1.19 3.26 -8.92
C THR A 154 1.12 4.72 -8.49
N VAL A 155 2.07 5.55 -8.94
CA VAL A 155 2.08 6.99 -8.66
C VAL A 155 0.82 7.65 -9.22
N GLY A 156 0.41 7.30 -10.44
CA GLY A 156 -0.81 7.82 -11.06
C GLY A 156 -2.08 7.52 -10.25
N TYR A 157 -2.27 6.26 -9.81
CA TYR A 157 -3.42 5.89 -8.98
C TYR A 157 -3.35 6.52 -7.59
N LEU A 158 -2.17 6.58 -6.98
CA LEU A 158 -2.02 7.23 -5.68
C LEU A 158 -2.36 8.73 -5.76
N GLN A 159 -1.88 9.43 -6.80
CA GLN A 159 -2.19 10.84 -7.01
C GLN A 159 -3.70 11.05 -7.19
N GLN A 160 -4.40 10.17 -7.91
CA GLN A 160 -5.86 10.23 -8.05
C GLN A 160 -6.55 10.13 -6.69
N TRP A 161 -6.16 9.15 -5.87
CA TRP A 161 -6.73 8.97 -4.52
C TRP A 161 -6.44 10.14 -3.59
N VAL A 162 -5.18 10.60 -3.55
CA VAL A 162 -4.78 11.75 -2.73
C VAL A 162 -5.56 13.00 -3.13
N SER A 163 -5.72 13.26 -4.43
CA SER A 163 -6.49 14.39 -4.94
C SER A 163 -7.97 14.30 -4.52
N GLN A 164 -8.61 13.14 -4.74
CA GLN A 164 -10.02 12.92 -4.40
C GLN A 164 -10.30 13.01 -2.89
N LEU A 165 -9.35 12.67 -2.03
CA LEU A 165 -9.51 12.74 -0.57
C LEU A 165 -9.00 14.05 0.04
N SER A 166 -8.28 14.86 -0.74
CA SER A 166 -7.79 16.18 -0.30
C SER A 166 -8.67 17.33 -0.79
N GLN A 167 -9.63 17.07 -1.67
CA GLN A 167 -10.54 18.08 -2.20
C GLN A 167 -11.50 18.65 -1.13
N SER A 168 -11.93 19.90 -1.32
CA SER A 168 -12.84 20.59 -0.40
C SER A 168 -14.31 20.16 -0.52
N ASN A 169 -14.69 19.47 -1.60
CA ASN A 169 -16.06 19.00 -1.78
C ASN A 169 -16.35 17.77 -0.90
N ILE A 170 -17.13 17.98 0.16
CA ILE A 170 -17.43 16.95 1.17
C ILE A 170 -18.15 15.73 0.56
N LEU A 171 -19.11 15.94 -0.34
CA LEU A 171 -19.86 14.83 -0.94
C LEU A 171 -18.94 13.94 -1.78
N GLN A 172 -18.11 14.55 -2.64
CA GLN A 172 -17.18 13.80 -3.47
C GLN A 172 -16.10 13.10 -2.65
N ALA A 173 -15.58 13.75 -1.60
CA ALA A 173 -14.63 13.12 -0.67
C ALA A 173 -15.28 11.94 0.09
N THR A 174 -16.56 12.05 0.45
CA THR A 174 -17.33 10.98 1.12
C THR A 174 -17.56 9.77 0.20
N ILE A 175 -17.87 10.01 -1.07
CA ILE A 175 -17.99 8.93 -2.07
C ILE A 175 -16.64 8.27 -2.31
N ALA A 176 -15.57 9.08 -2.46
CA ALA A 176 -14.23 8.58 -2.70
C ALA A 176 -13.74 7.70 -1.54
N ILE A 177 -13.92 8.14 -0.28
CA ILE A 177 -13.48 7.35 0.88
C ILE A 177 -14.28 6.04 0.99
N HIS A 178 -15.57 6.03 0.68
CA HIS A 178 -16.38 4.81 0.67
C HIS A 178 -15.87 3.82 -0.38
N ASN A 179 -15.65 4.27 -1.62
CA ASN A 179 -15.12 3.44 -2.70
C ASN A 179 -13.72 2.90 -2.37
N PHE A 180 -12.90 3.71 -1.71
CA PHE A 180 -11.59 3.29 -1.23
C PHE A 180 -11.70 2.14 -0.22
N TYR A 181 -12.54 2.26 0.82
CA TYR A 181 -12.71 1.19 1.81
C TYR A 181 -13.30 -0.07 1.19
N GLN A 182 -14.28 0.06 0.30
CA GLN A 182 -14.86 -1.09 -0.39
C GLN A 182 -13.79 -1.86 -1.19
N PHE A 183 -12.92 -1.15 -1.92
CA PHE A 183 -11.82 -1.77 -2.66
C PHE A 183 -10.76 -2.37 -1.72
N TYR A 184 -10.41 -1.67 -0.64
CA TYR A 184 -9.44 -2.15 0.32
C TYR A 184 -9.91 -3.45 0.99
N GLU A 185 -11.15 -3.47 1.48
CA GLU A 185 -11.75 -4.61 2.18
C GLU A 185 -11.97 -5.82 1.26
N SER A 186 -12.14 -5.63 -0.05
CA SER A 186 -12.22 -6.76 -0.99
C SER A 186 -10.88 -7.48 -1.21
N HIS A 187 -9.76 -6.88 -0.81
CA HIS A 187 -8.42 -7.44 -1.02
C HIS A 187 -7.64 -7.70 0.29
N TRP A 188 -8.16 -7.30 1.44
CA TRP A 188 -7.44 -7.47 2.70
C TRP A 188 -7.52 -8.90 3.24
N MET A 189 -6.49 -9.32 3.97
CA MET A 189 -6.35 -10.70 4.42
C MET A 189 -7.08 -11.05 5.73
N HIS A 190 -7.72 -10.08 6.40
CA HIS A 190 -7.92 -10.15 7.85
C HIS A 190 -9.35 -10.38 8.34
N GLN A 191 -10.32 -10.50 7.43
CA GLN A 191 -11.73 -10.62 7.80
C GLN A 191 -11.98 -11.79 8.76
N ASN A 192 -12.55 -11.49 9.94
CA ASN A 192 -12.93 -12.46 10.98
C ASN A 192 -11.79 -13.38 11.46
N LYS A 193 -10.53 -12.94 11.33
CA LYS A 193 -9.39 -13.70 11.86
C LYS A 193 -9.18 -13.43 13.34
N ASP A 194 -8.91 -14.48 14.10
CA ASP A 194 -8.48 -14.36 15.48
C ASP A 194 -6.97 -14.09 15.54
N VAL A 195 -6.58 -13.07 16.29
CA VAL A 195 -5.18 -12.68 16.51
C VAL A 195 -4.93 -12.46 17.99
N PHE A 196 -3.69 -12.68 18.42
CA PHE A 196 -3.26 -12.36 19.77
C PHE A 196 -2.65 -10.97 19.78
N VAL A 197 -3.09 -10.12 20.72
CA VAL A 197 -2.57 -8.76 20.88
C VAL A 197 -1.70 -8.70 22.13
N ASP A 198 -0.38 -8.63 21.93
CA ASP A 198 0.60 -8.63 23.03
C ASP A 198 0.36 -7.53 24.05
N LYS A 199 -0.03 -6.33 23.61
CA LYS A 199 -0.32 -5.20 24.51
C LYS A 199 -1.41 -5.52 25.54
N TRP A 200 -2.38 -6.34 25.16
CA TRP A 200 -3.52 -6.71 26.01
C TRP A 200 -3.40 -8.12 26.58
N GLN A 201 -2.42 -8.90 26.11
CA GLN A 201 -2.27 -10.32 26.43
C GLN A 201 -3.57 -11.10 26.19
N GLU A 202 -4.29 -10.75 25.11
CA GLU A 202 -5.62 -11.27 24.84
C GLU A 202 -5.77 -11.69 23.37
N LYS A 203 -6.59 -12.73 23.13
CA LYS A 203 -7.11 -13.03 21.79
C LYS A 203 -8.23 -12.05 21.45
N VAL A 204 -8.22 -11.59 20.21
CA VAL A 204 -9.25 -10.71 19.65
C VAL A 204 -9.60 -11.18 18.25
N THR A 205 -10.84 -10.94 17.83
CA THR A 205 -11.28 -11.20 16.46
C THR A 205 -11.25 -9.89 15.67
N ILE A 206 -10.62 -9.87 14.51
CA ILE A 206 -10.63 -8.70 13.64
C ILE A 206 -12.03 -8.52 13.04
N VAL A 207 -12.61 -7.34 13.22
CA VAL A 207 -13.99 -7.02 12.76
C VAL A 207 -14.05 -5.94 11.70
N GLY A 208 -12.94 -5.28 11.38
CA GLY A 208 -12.90 -4.26 10.33
C GLY A 208 -11.75 -3.30 10.48
N ILE A 209 -11.86 -2.16 9.79
CA ILE A 209 -11.02 -0.98 9.97
C ILE A 209 -11.92 0.19 10.34
N ASP A 210 -11.43 1.10 11.16
CA ASP A 210 -12.14 2.32 11.51
C ASP A 210 -12.02 3.39 10.40
N PRO A 211 -12.79 4.49 10.49
CA PRO A 211 -12.71 5.58 9.50
C PRO A 211 -11.34 6.29 9.39
N TYR A 212 -10.38 6.00 10.28
CA TYR A 212 -9.03 6.55 10.28
C TYR A 212 -7.99 5.55 9.77
N GLY A 213 -8.34 4.28 9.53
CA GLY A 213 -7.42 3.26 9.03
C GLY A 213 -6.85 2.35 10.12
N PHE A 214 -7.31 2.45 11.37
CA PHE A 214 -6.92 1.57 12.46
C PHE A 214 -7.74 0.30 12.47
N LEU A 215 -7.10 -0.80 12.87
CA LEU A 215 -7.76 -2.09 12.97
C LEU A 215 -8.83 -2.05 14.08
N ARG A 216 -10.05 -2.46 13.74
CA ARG A 216 -11.12 -2.69 14.72
C ARG A 216 -11.14 -4.16 15.10
N VAL A 217 -11.13 -4.43 16.38
CA VAL A 217 -11.09 -5.79 16.92
C VAL A 217 -12.12 -5.98 18.02
N ARG A 218 -12.68 -7.18 18.12
CA ARG A 218 -13.58 -7.60 19.19
C ARG A 218 -12.81 -8.41 20.22
N LYS A 219 -12.79 -7.97 21.47
CA LYS A 219 -12.16 -8.70 22.57
C LYS A 219 -12.91 -10.00 22.88
N SER A 220 -12.18 -11.09 23.07
CA SER A 220 -12.79 -12.37 23.43
C SER A 220 -13.34 -12.39 24.86
N SER A 221 -12.82 -11.55 25.77
CA SER A 221 -13.18 -11.51 27.19
C SER A 221 -14.57 -10.92 27.46
N ASN A 222 -14.94 -9.84 26.78
CA ASN A 222 -16.15 -9.07 27.06
C ASN A 222 -16.97 -8.71 25.81
N GLY A 223 -16.51 -9.07 24.60
CA GLY A 223 -17.18 -8.74 23.34
C GLY A 223 -17.10 -7.27 22.94
N GLU A 224 -16.37 -6.44 23.67
CA GLU A 224 -16.15 -5.02 23.36
C GLU A 224 -15.40 -4.88 22.04
N ILE A 225 -15.82 -3.92 21.21
CA ILE A 225 -15.13 -3.56 19.97
C ILE A 225 -14.28 -2.33 20.23
N VAL A 226 -12.98 -2.46 19.98
CA VAL A 226 -11.95 -1.43 20.14
C VAL A 226 -11.19 -1.21 18.85
#